data_AF-A0A2I4CUB4-F1
#
_entry.id   AF-A0A2I4CUB4-F1
#
_cell.length_a   1.000
_cell.length_b   1.000
_cell.length_c   1.000
_cell.angle_alpha   90.00
_cell.angle_beta   90.00
_cell.angle_gamma   90.00
#
_symmetry.space_group_name_H-M   'P 1'
#
loop_
_entity.id
_entity.type
_entity.pdbx_description
1 polymer ?
#
loop_
_entity_poly.entity_id
_entity_poly.type
_entity_poly.pdbx_seq_one_letter_code
_entity_poly.pdbx_strand_id
1 'polypeptide(L)'
;MDIESMVQNSALLKAREGGKSKGRSWKWKDMLRLPHISLCTELRATIERDYYSLCVKQPIGRKLFQLFCQSQSSLLNHMGLLDQLES
;
A
#
# COMPACT_ATOMS: atom_id res chain seq x y z
N MET A 1 -5.38 -37.93 17.59
CA MET A 1 -5.08 -36.52 17.23
C MET A 1 -3.70 -36.25 17.78
N ASP A 2 -2.73 -36.05 16.90
CA ASP A 2 -1.34 -35.96 17.32
C ASP A 2 -1.04 -34.57 17.90
N ILE A 3 -0.18 -34.52 18.92
CA ILE A 3 0.14 -33.28 19.66
C ILE A 3 0.63 -32.20 18.69
N GLU A 4 1.42 -32.57 17.70
CA GLU A 4 1.90 -31.65 16.66
C GLU A 4 0.76 -30.98 15.90
N SER A 5 -0.27 -31.75 15.51
CA SER A 5 -1.45 -31.21 14.81
C SER A 5 -2.21 -30.20 15.68
N MET A 6 -2.33 -30.48 16.99
CA MET A 6 -2.96 -29.55 17.92
C MET A 6 -2.17 -28.24 18.07
N VAL A 7 -0.84 -28.33 18.15
CA VAL A 7 0.05 -27.16 18.24
C VAL A 7 -0.04 -26.29 16.99
N GLN A 8 -0.03 -26.89 15.79
CA GLN A 8 -0.15 -26.16 14.53
C GLN A 8 -1.51 -25.45 14.40
N ASN A 9 -2.60 -26.12 14.77
CA ASN A 9 -3.93 -25.53 14.74
C ASN A 9 -4.05 -24.35 15.71
N SER A 10 -3.49 -24.47 16.92
CA SER A 10 -3.45 -23.39 17.90
C SER A 10 -2.63 -22.19 17.41
N ALA A 11 -1.47 -22.44 16.79
CA ALA A 11 -0.65 -21.39 16.20
C ALA A 11 -1.38 -20.65 15.07
N LEU A 12 -2.09 -21.38 14.19
CA LEU A 12 -2.88 -20.79 13.11
C LEU A 12 -4.03 -19.92 13.64
N LEU A 13 -4.78 -20.39 14.65
CA LEU A 13 -5.86 -19.62 15.25
C LEU A 13 -5.32 -18.29 15.83
N LYS A 14 -4.21 -18.33 16.56
CA LYS A 14 -3.55 -17.12 17.06
C LYS A 14 -3.08 -16.18 15.95
N ALA A 15 -2.60 -16.71 14.83
CA ALA A 15 -2.21 -15.89 13.69
C ALA A 15 -3.42 -15.19 13.05
N ARG A 16 -4.57 -15.86 12.97
CA ARG A 16 -5.82 -15.32 12.41
C ARG A 16 -6.48 -14.26 13.29
N GLU A 17 -6.42 -14.41 14.60
CA GLU A 17 -6.94 -13.41 15.55
C GLU A 17 -6.20 -12.07 15.45
N GLY A 18 -4.96 -12.08 14.95
CA GLY A 18 -4.16 -10.89 14.74
C GLY A 18 -3.68 -10.30 16.07
N GLY A 19 -2.44 -10.61 16.46
CA GLY A 19 -1.82 -10.01 17.65
C GLY A 19 -1.69 -8.48 17.58
N LYS A 20 -1.12 -7.84 18.62
CA LYS A 20 -0.98 -6.37 18.71
C LYS A 20 -0.36 -5.69 17.47
N SER A 21 0.57 -6.37 16.78
CA SER A 21 1.21 -5.88 15.55
C SER A 21 0.48 -6.27 14.25
N LYS A 22 -0.68 -6.93 14.36
CA LYS A 22 -1.43 -7.59 13.27
C LYS A 22 -0.56 -8.57 12.47
N GLY A 23 0.25 -9.36 13.18
CA GLY A 23 1.15 -10.34 12.58
C GLY A 23 2.43 -9.76 11.95
N ARG A 24 2.66 -8.45 12.04
CA ARG A 24 3.90 -7.84 11.52
C ARG A 24 5.10 -8.19 12.39
N SER A 25 6.22 -8.49 11.73
CA SER A 25 7.55 -8.60 12.34
C SER A 25 7.91 -7.31 13.06
N TRP A 26 8.66 -7.38 14.16
CA TRP A 26 9.13 -6.19 14.87
C TRP A 26 10.06 -5.32 14.02
N LYS A 27 10.77 -5.91 13.04
CA LYS A 27 11.64 -5.21 12.07
C LYS A 27 10.92 -4.78 10.78
N TRP A 28 9.59 -4.82 10.70
CA TRP A 28 8.87 -4.60 9.45
C TRP A 28 9.21 -3.27 8.76
N LYS A 29 9.53 -2.22 9.53
CA LYS A 29 9.95 -0.92 8.99
C LYS A 29 11.31 -0.97 8.30
N ASP A 30 12.25 -1.75 8.84
CA ASP A 30 13.58 -1.92 8.24
C ASP A 30 13.47 -2.78 6.97
N MET A 31 12.64 -3.82 7.01
CA MET A 31 12.38 -4.70 5.85
C MET A 31 11.70 -3.97 4.69
N LEU A 32 10.83 -3.01 4.98
CA LEU A 32 10.08 -2.22 3.99
C LEU A 32 10.61 -0.80 3.83
N ARG A 33 11.88 -0.57 4.17
CA ARG A 33 12.51 0.74 4.03
C ARG A 33 12.58 1.11 2.54
N LEU A 34 12.10 2.31 2.21
CA LEU A 34 12.19 2.82 0.84
C LEU A 34 13.66 3.04 0.44
N PRO A 35 14.04 2.69 -0.81
CA PRO A 35 15.37 2.97 -1.31
C PRO A 35 15.59 4.48 -1.49
N HIS A 36 16.86 4.90 -1.55
CA HIS A 36 17.20 6.27 -1.92
C HIS A 36 16.80 6.55 -3.37
N ILE A 37 16.37 7.77 -3.68
CA ILE A 37 15.81 8.15 -5.00
C ILE A 37 16.76 7.88 -6.18
N SER A 38 18.08 7.90 -5.95
CA SER A 38 19.09 7.59 -6.97
C SER A 38 18.97 6.16 -7.51
N LEU A 39 18.48 5.22 -6.69
CA LEU A 39 18.27 3.82 -7.07
C LEU A 39 16.99 3.63 -7.91
N CYS A 40 16.13 4.63 -7.99
CA CYS A 40 14.88 4.56 -8.74
C CYS A 40 15.01 5.08 -10.19
N THR A 41 16.23 5.42 -10.64
CA THR A 41 16.49 6.06 -11.94
C THR A 41 16.11 5.18 -13.12
N GLU A 42 16.49 3.89 -13.09
CA GLU A 42 16.11 2.92 -14.12
C GLU A 42 14.60 2.66 -14.15
N LEU A 43 13.98 2.50 -12.97
CA LEU A 43 12.53 2.33 -12.87
C LEU A 43 11.79 3.55 -13.45
N ARG A 44 12.28 4.77 -13.18
CA ARG A 44 11.72 6.00 -13.74
C ARG A 44 11.86 6.07 -15.27
N ALA A 45 12.90 5.48 -15.84
CA ALA A 45 13.12 5.47 -17.29
C ALA A 45 12.26 4.42 -18.00
N THR A 46 11.99 3.29 -17.34
CA THR A 46 11.30 2.14 -17.94
C THR A 46 9.80 2.13 -17.69
N ILE A 47 9.31 2.82 -16.66
CA ILE A 47 7.88 2.89 -16.35
C ILE A 47 7.11 3.64 -17.45
N GLU A 48 6.07 3.01 -17.97
CA GLU A 48 5.16 3.63 -18.94
C GLU A 48 4.36 4.74 -18.26
N ARG A 49 4.30 5.92 -18.90
CA ARG A 49 3.60 7.10 -18.38
C ARG A 49 2.12 7.11 -18.79
N ASP A 50 1.43 6.01 -18.51
CA ASP A 50 -0.01 5.91 -18.72
C ASP A 50 -0.76 6.40 -17.47
N TYR A 51 -1.60 7.44 -17.65
CA TYR A 51 -2.40 8.02 -16.57
C TYR A 51 -3.36 6.99 -15.96
N TYR A 52 -4.05 6.20 -16.79
CA TYR A 52 -5.08 5.29 -16.30
C TYR A 52 -4.46 4.15 -15.47
N SER A 53 -3.30 3.65 -15.89
CA SER A 53 -2.50 2.72 -15.10
C SER A 53 -2.03 3.35 -13.78
N LEU A 54 -1.30 4.47 -13.84
CA LEU A 54 -0.59 5.01 -12.67
C LEU A 54 -1.51 5.68 -11.65
N CYS A 55 -2.51 6.43 -12.11
CA CYS A 55 -3.33 7.29 -11.26
C CYS A 55 -4.72 6.72 -10.94
N VAL A 56 -5.17 5.68 -11.67
CA VAL A 56 -6.51 5.10 -11.46
C VAL A 56 -6.42 3.64 -11.02
N LYS A 57 -5.82 2.76 -11.83
CA LYS A 57 -5.78 1.32 -11.57
C LYS A 57 -4.90 0.94 -10.37
N GLN A 58 -3.73 1.57 -10.24
CA GLN A 58 -2.77 1.24 -9.19
C GLN A 58 -3.16 1.94 -7.87
N PRO A 59 -3.52 1.21 -6.79
CA PRO A 59 -4.06 1.85 -5.58
C PRO A 59 -3.08 2.81 -4.89
N ILE A 60 -1.79 2.44 -4.83
CA ILE A 60 -0.75 3.29 -4.24
C ILE A 60 -0.53 4.53 -5.12
N GLY A 61 -0.43 4.35 -6.44
CA GLY A 61 -0.26 5.45 -7.39
C GLY A 61 -1.44 6.43 -7.36
N ARG A 62 -2.68 5.91 -7.35
CA ARG A 62 -3.91 6.69 -7.13
C ARG A 62 -3.86 7.49 -5.84
N LYS A 63 -3.44 6.88 -4.72
CA LYS A 63 -3.37 7.59 -3.45
C LYS A 63 -2.30 8.69 -3.44
N LEU A 64 -1.14 8.45 -4.04
CA LEU A 64 -0.08 9.46 -4.19
C LEU A 64 -0.53 10.61 -5.10
N PHE A 65 -1.24 10.29 -6.18
CA PHE A 65 -1.83 11.29 -7.07
C PHE A 65 -2.89 12.14 -6.36
N GLN A 66 -3.73 11.53 -5.51
CA GLN A 66 -4.67 12.26 -4.65
C GLN A 66 -3.95 13.25 -3.72
N LEU A 67 -2.88 12.82 -3.04
CA LEU A 67 -2.08 13.71 -2.19
C LEU A 67 -1.47 14.86 -2.99
N PHE A 68 -0.99 14.59 -4.22
CA PHE A 68 -0.50 15.62 -5.12
C PHE A 68 -1.59 16.64 -5.47
N CYS A 69 -2.78 16.19 -5.90
CA CYS A 69 -3.89 17.07 -6.24
C CYS A 69 -4.36 17.91 -5.04
N GLN A 70 -4.36 17.34 -3.83
CA GLN A 70 -4.70 18.08 -2.61
C GLN A 70 -3.70 19.20 -2.27
N SER A 71 -2.45 19.08 -2.73
CA SER A 71 -1.43 20.13 -2.56
C SER A 71 -1.62 21.33 -3.51
N GLN A 72 -2.49 21.20 -4.52
CA GLN A 72 -2.75 22.23 -5.52
C GLN A 72 -4.20 22.71 -5.47
N SER A 73 -4.40 23.99 -5.17
CA SER A 73 -5.73 24.60 -5.03
C SER A 73 -6.61 24.45 -6.28
N SER A 74 -6.04 24.48 -7.48
CA SER A 74 -6.76 24.30 -8.74
C SER A 74 -7.30 22.88 -8.94
N LEU A 75 -6.68 21.87 -8.32
CA LEU A 75 -7.04 20.46 -8.48
C LEU A 75 -7.97 19.96 -7.36
N LEU A 76 -8.04 20.69 -6.24
CA LEU A 76 -8.78 20.26 -5.05
C LEU A 76 -10.29 20.04 -5.31
N ASN A 77 -10.94 20.93 -6.07
CA ASN A 77 -12.35 20.80 -6.43
C ASN A 77 -12.65 19.54 -7.26
N HIS A 78 -11.71 19.14 -8.13
CA HIS A 78 -11.86 17.97 -8.99
C HIS A 78 -11.81 16.67 -8.17
N MET A 79 -10.99 16.65 -7.11
CA MET A 79 -10.90 15.47 -6.23
C MET A 79 -12.13 15.33 -5.34
N GLY A 80 -12.70 16.44 -4.85
CA GLY A 80 -13.96 16.41 -4.11
C GLY A 80 -15.11 15.86 -4.95
N LEU A 81 -15.18 16.23 -6.24
CA LEU A 81 -16.17 15.67 -7.16
C LEU A 81 -15.95 14.17 -7.41
N LEU A 82 -14.69 13.74 -7.61
CA LEU A 82 -14.36 12.34 -7.85
C LEU A 82 -14.77 11.45 -6.66
N ASP A 83 -14.44 11.88 -5.44
CA ASP A 83 -14.79 11.13 -4.23
C ASP A 83 -16.32 11.01 -4.04
N GLN A 84 -17.10 12.02 -4.46
CA GLN A 84 -18.57 11.98 -4.43
C GLN A 84 -19.18 11.03 -5.48
N LEU A 85 -18.53 10.87 -6.63
CA LEU A 85 -19.02 9.98 -7.70
C LEU A 85 -18.69 8.51 -7.43
N GLU A 86 -17.68 8.25 -6.60
CA GLU A 86 -17.22 6.91 -6.23
C GLU A 86 -17.84 6.37 -4.92
N SER A 87 -18.65 7.17 -4.22
CA SER A 87 -19.38 6.81 -2.99
C SER A 87 -20.74 6.18 -3.26
#